data_AF-A0A847M837-F1
#
_entry.id   AF-A0A847M837-F1
#
_cell.length_a   1.000
_cell.length_b   1.000
_cell.length_c   1.000
_cell.angle_alpha   90.00
_cell.angle_beta   90.00
_cell.angle_gamma   90.00
#
_symmetry.space_group_name_H-M   'P 1'
#
loop_
_entity.id
_entity.type
_entity.pdbx_description
1 polymer ?
#
loop_
_entity_poly.entity_id
_entity_poly.type
_entity_poly.pdbx_seq_one_letter_code
_entity_poly.pdbx_strand_id
1 'polypeptide(L)'
;MRARRLFSGSRHAAARLLIDVPADVVPSTPGWCEDTPLKRAIHAVDELTGLITACALVQPDKKLASVKVKSVKKKMKDRAFAAAVDRESITIGAEEMGLSLDEHIETVLGAMQGVSDELGL
;
A
#
# COMPACT_ATOMS: atom_id res chain seq x y z
N MET A 1 -11.98 -17.28 7.95
CA MET A 1 -12.07 -15.80 8.08
C MET A 1 -11.80 -15.17 6.72
N ARG A 2 -12.81 -14.57 6.06
CA ARG A 2 -12.65 -13.89 4.77
C ARG A 2 -12.32 -12.41 5.03
N ALA A 3 -11.14 -11.96 4.63
CA ALA A 3 -10.67 -10.57 4.66
C ALA A 3 -11.44 -9.61 3.71
N ARG A 4 -12.74 -9.87 3.46
CA ARG A 4 -13.59 -9.05 2.58
C ARG A 4 -14.05 -7.74 3.21
N ARG A 5 -13.97 -7.62 4.54
CA ARG A 5 -14.64 -6.54 5.28
C ARG A 5 -13.72 -5.43 5.79
N LEU A 6 -12.42 -5.48 5.49
CA LEU A 6 -11.47 -4.46 5.96
C LEU A 6 -11.37 -3.26 4.99
N PHE A 7 -11.70 -3.44 3.70
CA PHE A 7 -11.53 -2.41 2.67
C PHE A 7 -12.83 -2.00 1.97
N SER A 8 -14.00 -2.28 2.57
CA SER A 8 -15.31 -1.98 1.94
C SER A 8 -15.91 -0.63 2.36
N GLY A 9 -15.21 0.19 3.14
CA GLY A 9 -15.81 1.44 3.61
C GLY A 9 -14.88 2.35 4.40
N SER A 10 -13.95 3.01 3.72
CA SER A 10 -13.47 4.37 4.07
C SER A 10 -12.31 4.72 3.13
N ARG A 11 -12.64 5.25 1.95
CA ARG A 11 -11.62 5.79 1.04
C ARG A 11 -10.93 7.07 1.56
N HIS A 12 -11.29 7.63 2.73
CA HIS A 12 -10.90 9.01 3.05
C HIS A 12 -10.69 9.36 4.55
N ALA A 13 -10.54 8.40 5.47
CA ALA A 13 -10.42 8.77 6.89
C ALA A 13 -8.97 9.02 7.37
N ALA A 14 -7.96 8.39 6.76
CA ALA A 14 -6.57 8.47 7.24
C ALA A 14 -5.68 9.47 6.47
N ALA A 15 -6.13 10.03 5.36
CA ALA A 15 -5.38 11.03 4.58
C ALA A 15 -5.36 12.44 5.22
N ARG A 16 -5.86 12.60 6.46
CA ARG A 16 -6.17 13.91 7.05
C ARG A 16 -5.07 14.49 7.94
N LEU A 17 -3.86 13.91 7.98
CA LEU A 17 -2.78 14.41 8.83
C LEU A 17 -1.46 14.77 8.13
N LEU A 18 -1.41 14.76 6.79
CA LEU A 18 -0.19 15.15 6.06
C LEU A 18 -0.36 16.19 4.95
N ILE A 19 -1.55 16.79 4.77
CA ILE A 19 -1.76 17.78 3.70
C ILE A 19 -2.72 18.86 4.20
N ASP A 20 -2.24 19.81 5.00
CA ASP A 20 -2.85 21.15 5.10
C ASP A 20 -2.46 21.97 3.85
N VAL A 21 -2.85 21.49 2.66
CA VAL A 21 -2.76 22.28 1.44
C VAL A 21 -4.02 23.14 1.38
N PRO A 22 -3.88 24.48 1.42
CA PRO A 22 -5.02 25.37 1.50
C PRO A 22 -5.88 25.22 0.24
N ALA A 23 -7.20 25.34 0.39
CA ALA A 23 -8.16 24.95 -0.64
C ALA A 23 -8.06 25.78 -1.93
N ASP A 24 -7.42 26.95 -1.88
CA ASP A 24 -7.05 27.80 -3.01
C ASP A 24 -5.85 27.27 -3.83
N VAL A 25 -5.09 26.30 -3.29
CA VAL A 25 -4.03 25.55 -3.97
C VAL A 25 -4.54 24.22 -4.55
N VAL A 26 -5.82 23.88 -4.38
CA VAL A 26 -6.45 22.76 -5.08
C VAL A 26 -7.39 23.27 -6.17
N PRO A 27 -6.85 23.77 -7.31
CA PRO A 27 -7.70 24.01 -8.45
C PRO A 27 -8.27 22.66 -8.88
N SER A 28 -9.57 22.63 -9.16
CA SER A 28 -10.21 21.52 -9.85
C SER A 28 -9.44 21.25 -11.16
N THR A 29 -8.49 20.32 -11.15
CA THR A 29 -7.50 20.16 -12.22
C THR A 29 -7.87 18.98 -13.12
N PRO A 30 -8.35 19.22 -14.35
CA PRO A 30 -8.21 18.24 -15.41
C PRO A 30 -6.71 18.15 -15.71
N GLY A 31 -6.03 17.10 -15.22
CA GLY A 31 -4.57 17.02 -15.31
C GLY A 31 -3.87 16.12 -14.30
N TRP A 32 -4.59 15.32 -13.50
CA TRP A 32 -3.99 14.21 -12.76
C TRP A 32 -3.59 13.06 -13.70
N CYS A 33 -2.82 13.37 -14.74
CA CYS A 33 -2.08 12.41 -15.52
C CYS A 33 -1.29 11.49 -14.57
N GLU A 34 -1.33 10.19 -14.78
CA GLU A 34 -0.45 9.22 -14.10
C GLU A 34 0.99 9.28 -14.67
N ASP A 35 1.36 10.42 -15.25
CA ASP A 35 2.46 10.50 -16.22
C ASP A 35 3.81 10.82 -15.58
N THR A 36 3.89 11.12 -14.28
CA THR A 36 5.18 11.35 -13.61
C THR A 36 5.68 10.11 -12.87
N PRO A 37 7.00 9.80 -12.93
CA PRO A 37 7.58 8.67 -12.18
C PRO A 37 7.31 8.74 -10.68
N LEU A 38 7.33 9.94 -10.09
CA LEU A 38 7.06 10.14 -8.67
C LEU A 38 5.64 9.68 -8.29
N LYS A 39 4.64 10.06 -9.08
CA LYS A 39 3.24 9.72 -8.80
C LYS A 39 3.01 8.21 -8.90
N ARG A 40 3.64 7.55 -9.88
CA ARG A 40 3.56 6.08 -10.03
C ARG A 40 4.27 5.35 -8.90
N ALA A 41 5.42 5.85 -8.44
CA ALA A 41 6.10 5.32 -7.26
C ALA A 41 5.24 5.45 -6.00
N ILE A 42 4.63 6.61 -5.76
CA ILE A 42 3.72 6.81 -4.61
C ILE A 42 2.51 5.87 -4.68
N HIS A 43 1.90 5.73 -5.85
CA HIS A 43 0.75 4.83 -6.04
C HIS A 43 1.12 3.36 -5.80
N ALA A 44 2.25 2.91 -6.33
CA ALA A 44 2.76 1.56 -6.12
C ALA A 44 3.04 1.26 -4.64
N VAL A 45 3.64 2.22 -3.92
CA VAL A 45 3.87 2.10 -2.47
C VAL A 45 2.55 2.05 -1.71
N ASP A 46 1.58 2.92 -2.02
CA ASP A 46 0.28 2.95 -1.32
C ASP A 46 -0.46 1.61 -1.44
N GLU A 47 -0.58 1.09 -2.66
CA GLU A 47 -1.20 -0.21 -2.94
C GLU A 47 -0.47 -1.36 -2.21
N LEU A 48 0.86 -1.33 -2.19
CA LEU A 48 1.67 -2.33 -1.50
C LEU A 48 1.51 -2.26 0.02
N THR A 49 1.47 -1.06 0.62
CA THR A 49 1.22 -0.90 2.06
C THR A 49 -0.17 -1.41 2.46
N GLY A 50 -1.19 -1.21 1.62
CA GLY A 50 -2.52 -1.77 1.81
C GLY A 50 -2.51 -3.30 1.81
N LEU A 51 -1.76 -3.91 0.89
CA LEU A 51 -1.59 -5.37 0.82
C LEU A 51 -0.82 -5.93 2.03
N ILE A 52 0.25 -5.27 2.46
CA ILE A 52 1.05 -5.66 3.65
C ILE A 52 0.22 -5.55 4.92
N THR A 53 -0.55 -4.47 5.07
CA THR A 53 -1.48 -4.29 6.18
C THR A 53 -2.51 -5.42 6.22
N ALA A 54 -3.09 -5.78 5.08
CA ALA A 54 -3.99 -6.92 5.00
C ALA A 54 -3.31 -8.23 5.42
N CYS A 55 -2.02 -8.41 5.07
CA CYS A 55 -1.23 -9.58 5.47
C CYS A 55 -0.99 -9.63 6.99
N ALA A 56 -0.77 -8.49 7.64
CA ALA A 56 -0.66 -8.39 9.10
C ALA A 56 -1.99 -8.74 9.77
N LEU A 57 -3.10 -8.17 9.30
CA LEU A 57 -4.43 -8.35 9.90
C LEU A 57 -4.97 -9.79 9.86
N VAL A 58 -4.42 -10.65 9.00
CA VAL A 58 -4.76 -12.08 8.97
C VAL A 58 -3.79 -12.96 9.76
N GLN A 59 -2.73 -12.42 10.34
CA GLN A 59 -1.90 -13.14 11.30
C GLN A 59 -2.67 -13.32 12.63
N PRO A 60 -2.42 -14.41 13.38
CA PRO A 60 -3.05 -14.63 14.68
C PRO A 60 -2.76 -13.51 15.70
N ASP A 61 -1.53 -12.99 15.68
CA ASP A 61 -1.05 -11.91 16.54
C ASP A 61 -1.38 -10.51 15.98
N LYS A 62 -1.80 -10.44 14.71
CA LYS A 62 -2.03 -9.22 13.92
C LYS A 62 -0.81 -8.31 13.80
N LYS A 63 0.40 -8.88 13.88
CA LYS A 63 1.64 -8.10 13.87
C LYS A 63 2.37 -8.07 12.53
N LEU A 64 2.94 -6.93 12.16
CA LEU A 64 3.87 -6.74 11.04
C LEU A 64 5.15 -7.54 11.22
N ALA A 65 5.60 -7.74 12.46
CA ALA A 65 6.75 -8.60 12.78
C ALA A 65 6.59 -10.05 12.30
N SER A 66 5.35 -10.53 12.19
CA SER A 66 5.02 -11.88 11.72
C SER A 66 4.84 -11.96 10.19
N VAL A 67 4.84 -10.82 9.49
CA VAL A 67 4.75 -10.75 8.02
C VAL A 67 6.13 -10.93 7.41
N LYS A 68 6.21 -11.77 6.36
CA LYS A 68 7.45 -12.07 5.62
C LYS A 68 7.26 -11.72 4.15
N VAL A 69 8.32 -11.28 3.48
CA VAL A 69 8.36 -10.97 2.03
C VAL A 69 7.71 -12.09 1.20
N LYS A 70 8.07 -13.35 1.45
CA LYS A 70 7.50 -14.52 0.76
C LYS A 70 5.97 -14.64 0.90
N SER A 71 5.42 -14.28 2.06
CA SER A 71 3.98 -14.31 2.30
C SER A 71 3.27 -13.21 1.50
N VAL A 72 3.82 -12.01 1.46
CA VAL A 72 3.30 -10.88 0.67
C VAL A 72 3.36 -11.21 -0.83
N LYS A 73 4.50 -11.75 -1.31
CA LYS A 73 4.66 -12.21 -2.71
C LYS A 73 3.65 -13.29 -3.08
N LYS A 74 3.32 -14.20 -2.17
CA LYS A 74 2.25 -15.19 -2.40
C LYS A 74 0.88 -14.50 -2.51
N LYS A 75 0.62 -13.46 -1.72
CA LYS A 75 -0.63 -12.70 -1.74
C LYS A 75 -0.80 -11.76 -2.94
N MET A 76 0.29 -11.32 -3.56
CA MET A 76 0.23 -10.66 -4.87
C MET A 76 -0.50 -11.54 -5.92
N LYS A 77 -0.35 -12.87 -5.86
CA LYS A 77 -1.00 -13.80 -6.80
C LYS A 77 -2.45 -14.16 -6.43
N ASP A 78 -2.88 -13.88 -5.21
CA ASP A 78 -4.20 -14.21 -4.69
C ASP A 78 -5.14 -13.02 -4.89
N ARG A 79 -5.77 -12.90 -6.07
CA ARG A 79 -6.64 -11.76 -6.41
C ARG A 79 -7.87 -11.61 -5.53
N ALA A 80 -8.28 -12.67 -4.83
CA ALA A 80 -9.44 -12.62 -3.93
C ALA A 80 -9.08 -12.03 -2.56
N PHE A 81 -7.82 -12.10 -2.16
CA PHE A 81 -7.30 -11.48 -0.95
C PHE A 81 -7.06 -9.99 -1.18
N ALA A 82 -7.53 -9.10 -0.29
CA ALA A 82 -7.41 -7.65 -0.51
C ALA A 82 -7.80 -7.25 -1.96
N ALA A 83 -9.03 -7.61 -2.36
CA ALA A 83 -9.48 -7.53 -3.75
C ALA A 83 -9.53 -6.09 -4.32
N ALA A 84 -9.46 -5.08 -3.45
CA ALA A 84 -9.39 -3.68 -3.84
C ALA A 84 -7.98 -3.24 -4.28
N VAL A 85 -6.94 -4.03 -3.96
CA VAL A 85 -5.55 -3.68 -4.27
C VAL A 85 -5.26 -3.80 -5.75
N ASP A 86 -4.73 -2.73 -6.34
CA ASP A 86 -4.18 -2.72 -7.69
C ASP A 86 -2.75 -3.29 -7.71
N ARG A 87 -2.65 -4.56 -8.10
CA ARG A 87 -1.39 -5.31 -8.16
C ARG A 87 -0.53 -4.94 -9.37
N GLU A 88 -1.15 -4.41 -10.42
CA GLU A 88 -0.45 -4.02 -11.63
C GLU A 88 0.41 -2.79 -11.34
N SER A 89 -0.18 -1.78 -10.70
CA SER A 89 0.53 -0.59 -10.23
C SER A 89 1.73 -0.91 -9.31
N ILE A 90 1.59 -1.89 -8.40
CA ILE A 90 2.73 -2.33 -7.56
C ILE A 90 3.88 -2.88 -8.41
N THR A 91 3.56 -3.67 -9.44
CA THR A 91 4.58 -4.33 -10.28
C THR A 91 5.25 -3.32 -11.20
N ILE A 92 4.46 -2.49 -11.88
CA ILE A 92 4.97 -1.44 -12.77
C ILE A 92 5.81 -0.43 -11.98
N GLY A 93 5.33 0.03 -10.83
CA GLY A 93 6.08 0.98 -10.02
C GLY A 93 7.41 0.44 -9.51
N ALA A 94 7.48 -0.85 -9.15
CA ALA A 94 8.75 -1.49 -8.82
C ALA A 94 9.73 -1.47 -10.00
N GLU A 95 9.27 -1.86 -11.19
CA GLU A 95 10.08 -1.86 -12.42
C GLU A 95 10.58 -0.45 -12.79
N GLU A 96 9.73 0.56 -12.68
CA GLU A 96 10.10 1.95 -12.97
C GLU A 96 11.08 2.55 -11.97
N MET A 97 11.05 2.10 -10.72
CA MET A 97 12.07 2.43 -9.72
C MET A 97 13.36 1.63 -9.90
N GLY A 98 13.42 0.70 -10.87
CA GLY A 98 14.56 -0.17 -11.09
C GLY A 98 14.73 -1.23 -10.00
N LEU A 99 13.66 -1.58 -9.30
CA LEU A 99 13.65 -2.57 -8.23
C LEU A 99 12.99 -3.87 -8.71
N SER A 100 13.49 -5.00 -8.25
CA SER A 100 12.71 -6.23 -8.29
C SER A 100 11.50 -6.13 -7.36
N LEU A 101 10.45 -6.92 -7.64
CA LEU A 101 9.29 -6.99 -6.75
C LEU A 101 9.68 -7.41 -5.32
N ASP A 102 10.69 -8.26 -5.17
CA ASP A 102 11.14 -8.72 -3.84
C ASP A 102 11.81 -7.58 -3.07
N GLU A 103 12.69 -6.80 -3.71
CA GLU A 103 13.33 -5.61 -3.12
C GLU A 103 12.29 -4.54 -2.77
N HIS A 104 11.28 -4.35 -3.62
CA HIS A 104 10.21 -3.39 -3.36
C HIS A 104 9.38 -3.80 -2.13
N ILE A 105 8.98 -5.07 -2.05
CA ILE A 105 8.28 -5.63 -0.89
C ILE A 105 9.14 -5.52 0.37
N GLU A 106 10.42 -5.88 0.31
CA GLU A 106 11.34 -5.82 1.44
C GLU A 106 11.49 -4.39 1.97
N THR A 107 11.69 -3.43 1.06
CA THR A 107 11.83 -2.01 1.41
C THR A 107 10.60 -1.48 2.12
N VAL A 108 9.40 -1.69 1.56
CA VAL A 108 8.16 -1.19 2.14
C VAL A 108 7.81 -1.91 3.44
N LEU A 109 7.97 -3.24 3.50
CA LEU A 109 7.72 -4.01 4.71
C LEU A 109 8.66 -3.60 5.85
N GLY A 110 9.95 -3.43 5.57
CA GLY A 110 10.94 -2.99 6.56
C GLY A 110 10.63 -1.59 7.09
N ALA A 111 10.26 -0.67 6.20
CA ALA A 111 9.84 0.68 6.61
C ALA A 111 8.60 0.64 7.51
N MET A 112 7.57 -0.13 7.15
CA MET A 112 6.36 -0.30 7.97
C MET A 112 6.65 -0.96 9.31
N GLN A 113 7.55 -1.93 9.37
CA GLN A 113 7.99 -2.58 10.61
C GLN A 113 8.71 -1.59 11.54
N GLY A 114 9.45 -0.62 10.99
CA GLY A 114 10.11 0.43 11.77
C GLY A 114 9.16 1.39 12.50
N VAL A 115 7.91 1.50 12.03
CA VAL A 115 6.85 2.34 12.60
C VAL A 115 5.63 1.53 13.06
N SER A 116 5.80 0.22 13.33
CA SER A 116 4.67 -0.69 13.59
C SER A 116 3.82 -0.26 14.79
N ASP A 117 4.46 0.26 15.84
CA ASP A 117 3.78 0.74 17.04
C ASP A 117 2.85 1.93 16.74
N GLU A 118 3.23 2.83 15.83
CA GLU A 118 2.41 3.95 15.38
C GLU A 118 1.23 3.49 14.51
N LEU A 119 1.45 2.43 13.73
CA LEU A 119 0.41 1.80 12.91
C LEU A 119 -0.56 0.94 13.73
N GLY A 120 -0.25 0.63 14.99
CA GLY A 120 -1.02 -0.30 15.82
C GLY A 120 -1.02 -1.74 15.28
N LEU A 121 0.06 -2.09 14.58
CA LEU A 121 0.28 -3.40 13.93
C LEU A 121 1.65 -3.97 14.34
#